data_AF-A0A7I7YPJ2-F1
#
_entry.id   AF-A0A7I7YPJ2-F1
#
_cell.length_a   1.000
_cell.length_b   1.000
_cell.length_c   1.000
_cell.angle_alpha   90.00
_cell.angle_beta   90.00
_cell.angle_gamma   90.00
#
_symmetry.space_group_name_H-M   'P 1'
#
loop_
_entity.id
_entity.type
_entity.pdbx_description
1 polymer ?
#
loop_
_entity_poly.entity_id
_entity_poly.type
_entity_poly.pdbx_seq_one_letter_code
_entity_poly.pdbx_strand_id
1 'polypeptide(L)'
;MPLTEVRTRPHRLASRRRLVEILSHFDLLKDDTEPPIRAWIDRVTAELPPGFAEPAHHWLLTLLVGGARARPRSPRTLYSYFGSVKPLLAHWSTSYEHLREVTRADVDAALRPFQGNQRHNLIKALRSLFRHAKKNALVFSNPTAGLKSQPVDQDLLPITDDEVRSIEQLASEPLERLVVALSVEHACRTAVIRKLVLDDIDLPNRRITLAGHNQRLGELTHRALNTWLDHRRDRWPHTPNRHVLLTTKTALRTTPVSQKSVKQSLSDNGFTIERIRADRILHEALTAGPDPLHLSLVFGISHNTARRYTTVAERLLSDELEQPVEP
;
A
#
# COMPACT_ATOMS: atom_id res chain seq x y z
N MET A 1 -18.80 -25.59 -6.81
CA MET A 1 -18.11 -25.90 -8.09
C MET A 1 -16.62 -25.59 -7.96
N PRO A 2 -15.72 -26.51 -8.35
CA PRO A 2 -14.28 -26.30 -8.37
C PRO A 2 -13.86 -25.13 -9.28
N LEU A 3 -12.87 -24.34 -8.88
CA LEU A 3 -12.36 -23.22 -9.65
C LEU A 3 -11.65 -23.68 -10.94
N THR A 4 -10.97 -24.82 -10.91
CA THR A 4 -10.40 -25.46 -12.11
C THR A 4 -11.46 -25.76 -13.18
N GLU A 5 -12.63 -26.25 -12.76
CA GLU A 5 -13.76 -26.56 -13.63
C GLU A 5 -14.35 -25.30 -14.28
N VAL A 6 -14.47 -24.21 -13.52
CA VAL A 6 -14.91 -22.90 -14.05
C VAL A 6 -13.94 -22.35 -15.08
N ARG A 7 -12.62 -22.54 -14.87
CA ARG A 7 -11.57 -22.05 -15.76
C ARG A 7 -11.45 -22.82 -17.06
N THR A 8 -11.74 -24.12 -17.05
CA THR A 8 -11.61 -25.02 -18.22
C THR A 8 -12.84 -25.01 -19.11
N ARG A 9 -14.05 -24.85 -18.54
CA ARG A 9 -15.28 -24.83 -19.33
C ARG A 9 -15.41 -23.58 -20.22
N PRO A 10 -15.87 -23.73 -21.48
CA PRO A 10 -16.23 -22.60 -22.32
C PRO A 10 -17.56 -22.00 -21.86
N HIS A 11 -17.57 -20.69 -21.58
CA HIS A 11 -18.76 -19.97 -21.12
C HIS A 11 -19.17 -18.96 -22.19
N ARG A 12 -20.33 -19.18 -22.81
CA ARG A 12 -20.83 -18.36 -23.93
C ARG A 12 -21.50 -17.05 -23.48
N LEU A 13 -22.02 -16.99 -22.25
CA LEU A 13 -22.87 -15.89 -21.76
C LEU A 13 -22.18 -14.96 -20.75
N ALA A 14 -21.05 -15.36 -20.17
CA ALA A 14 -20.33 -14.55 -19.19
C ALA A 14 -18.83 -14.84 -19.21
N SER A 15 -18.02 -13.80 -18.98
CA SER A 15 -16.57 -13.99 -18.82
C SER A 15 -16.27 -14.90 -17.61
N ARG A 16 -15.26 -15.77 -17.71
CA ARG A 16 -14.80 -16.64 -16.61
C ARG A 16 -14.59 -15.88 -15.31
N ARG A 17 -14.03 -14.66 -15.36
CA ARG A 17 -13.82 -13.80 -14.18
C ARG A 17 -15.13 -13.45 -13.49
N ARG A 18 -16.18 -13.13 -14.25
CA ARG A 18 -17.49 -12.75 -13.69
C ARG A 18 -18.22 -13.95 -13.09
N LEU A 19 -18.09 -15.12 -13.69
CA LEU A 19 -18.60 -16.37 -13.14
C LEU A 19 -17.93 -16.71 -11.80
N VAL A 20 -16.61 -16.61 -11.72
CA VAL A 20 -15.85 -16.78 -10.46
C VAL A 20 -16.33 -15.78 -9.41
N GLU A 21 -16.45 -14.50 -9.75
CA GLU A 21 -16.93 -13.46 -8.82
C GLU A 21 -18.35 -13.74 -8.27
N ILE A 22 -19.29 -14.13 -9.14
CA ILE A 22 -20.67 -14.43 -8.73
C ILE A 22 -20.71 -15.68 -7.84
N LEU A 23 -20.04 -16.75 -8.26
CA LEU A 23 -20.02 -18.00 -7.49
C LEU A 23 -19.32 -17.84 -6.14
N SER A 24 -18.24 -17.04 -6.07
CA SER A 24 -17.62 -16.66 -4.81
C SER A 24 -18.54 -15.84 -3.93
N HIS A 25 -19.34 -14.93 -4.50
CA HIS A 25 -20.26 -14.09 -3.73
C HIS A 25 -21.37 -14.91 -3.05
N PHE A 26 -21.81 -16.00 -3.67
CA PHE A 26 -22.83 -16.90 -3.13
C PHE A 26 -22.25 -18.11 -2.38
N ASP A 27 -20.94 -18.14 -2.08
CA ASP A 27 -20.23 -19.28 -1.47
C ASP A 27 -20.40 -20.63 -2.24
N LEU A 28 -20.61 -20.55 -3.56
CA LEU A 28 -20.76 -21.69 -4.46
C LEU A 28 -19.46 -22.12 -5.14
N LEU A 29 -18.34 -21.41 -4.89
CA LEU A 29 -17.04 -21.69 -5.47
C LEU A 29 -16.10 -22.38 -4.46
N LYS A 30 -15.53 -23.52 -4.84
CA LYS A 30 -14.45 -24.19 -4.09
C LYS A 30 -13.12 -23.91 -4.80
N ASP A 31 -12.22 -23.19 -4.16
CA ASP A 31 -10.87 -22.99 -4.69
C ASP A 31 -10.03 -24.25 -4.48
N ASP A 32 -9.88 -25.03 -5.54
CA ASP A 32 -9.10 -26.26 -5.63
C ASP A 32 -7.76 -26.03 -6.33
N THR A 33 -7.38 -24.78 -6.59
CA THR A 33 -6.15 -24.44 -7.32
C THR A 33 -4.97 -24.27 -6.37
N GLU A 34 -3.80 -24.76 -6.78
CA GLU A 34 -2.57 -24.37 -6.10
C GLU A 34 -2.46 -22.83 -6.17
N PRO A 35 -2.21 -22.14 -5.04
CA PRO A 35 -2.14 -20.69 -5.03
C PRO A 35 -1.19 -20.21 -6.13
N PRO A 36 -1.61 -19.32 -7.05
CA PRO A 36 -0.79 -18.88 -8.19
C PRO A 36 0.59 -18.34 -7.80
N ILE A 37 0.73 -17.94 -6.54
CA ILE A 37 1.98 -17.49 -5.97
C ILE A 37 3.02 -18.61 -5.79
N ARG A 38 2.63 -19.86 -5.51
CA ARG A 38 3.57 -20.99 -5.41
C ARG A 38 4.20 -21.29 -6.76
N ALA A 39 3.37 -21.47 -7.79
CA ALA A 39 3.84 -21.61 -9.16
C ALA A 39 4.70 -20.42 -9.63
N TRP A 40 4.38 -19.19 -9.19
CA TRP A 40 5.25 -18.05 -9.43
C TRP A 40 6.61 -18.19 -8.74
N ILE A 41 6.66 -18.59 -7.46
CA ILE A 41 7.91 -18.83 -6.71
C ILE A 41 8.76 -19.85 -7.47
N ASP A 42 8.19 -21.01 -7.78
CA ASP A 42 8.92 -22.11 -8.45
C ASP A 42 9.53 -21.64 -9.77
N ARG A 43 8.73 -20.97 -10.60
CA ARG A 43 9.19 -20.44 -11.89
C ARG A 43 10.32 -19.44 -11.73
N VAL A 44 10.18 -18.45 -10.84
CA VAL A 44 11.17 -17.36 -10.78
C VAL A 44 12.48 -17.77 -10.11
N THR A 45 12.48 -18.79 -9.25
CA THR A 45 13.70 -19.31 -8.64
C THR A 45 14.39 -20.34 -9.54
N ALA A 46 13.64 -21.06 -10.38
CA ALA A 46 14.23 -21.95 -11.39
C ALA A 46 15.06 -21.21 -12.45
N GLU A 47 14.86 -19.89 -12.60
CA GLU A 47 15.67 -19.03 -13.46
C GLU A 47 17.07 -18.72 -12.86
N LEU A 48 17.34 -19.10 -11.61
CA LEU A 48 18.63 -18.89 -10.93
C LEU A 48 19.48 -20.18 -10.92
N PRO A 49 20.82 -20.08 -10.88
CA PRO A 49 21.67 -21.24 -10.67
C PRO A 49 21.39 -21.94 -9.33
N PRO A 50 21.62 -23.27 -9.21
CA PRO A 50 21.22 -24.05 -8.04
C PRO A 50 21.65 -23.48 -6.68
N GLY A 51 22.87 -22.96 -6.58
CA GLY A 51 23.42 -22.37 -5.36
C GLY A 51 22.76 -21.06 -4.90
N PHE A 52 21.92 -20.45 -5.74
CA PHE A 52 21.09 -19.28 -5.42
C PHE A 52 19.60 -19.61 -5.40
N ALA A 53 19.17 -20.56 -6.24
CA ALA A 53 17.78 -20.98 -6.37
C ALA A 53 17.22 -21.54 -5.06
N GLU A 54 17.91 -22.49 -4.42
CA GLU A 54 17.43 -23.14 -3.19
C GLU A 54 17.24 -22.12 -2.04
N PRO A 55 18.22 -21.26 -1.70
CA PRO A 55 18.00 -20.25 -0.65
C PRO A 55 16.89 -19.25 -0.97
N ALA A 56 16.78 -18.82 -2.23
CA ALA A 56 15.73 -17.89 -2.65
C ALA A 56 14.34 -18.53 -2.58
N HIS A 57 14.21 -19.80 -2.99
CA HIS A 57 12.97 -20.57 -2.97
C HIS A 57 12.49 -20.80 -1.53
N HIS A 58 13.36 -21.32 -0.67
CA HIS A 58 13.04 -21.56 0.72
C HIS A 58 12.66 -20.26 1.46
N TRP A 59 13.34 -19.16 1.13
CA TRP A 59 13.02 -17.83 1.65
C TRP A 59 11.62 -17.36 1.23
N LEU A 60 11.27 -17.45 -0.05
CA LEU A 60 9.96 -17.01 -0.54
C LEU A 60 8.82 -17.85 0.02
N LEU A 61 8.99 -19.17 0.12
CA LEU A 61 8.01 -20.04 0.76
C LEU A 61 7.83 -19.69 2.24
N THR A 62 8.92 -19.40 2.95
CA THR A 62 8.85 -18.97 4.36
C THR A 62 8.16 -17.62 4.50
N LEU A 63 8.36 -16.69 3.57
CA LEU A 63 7.60 -15.43 3.57
C LEU A 63 6.12 -15.64 3.29
N LEU A 64 5.77 -16.60 2.41
CA LEU A 64 4.39 -16.92 2.06
C LEU A 64 3.64 -17.56 3.23
N VAL A 65 4.22 -18.57 3.87
CA VAL A 65 3.58 -19.35 4.94
C VAL A 65 3.72 -18.67 6.30
N GLY A 66 4.75 -17.84 6.48
CA GLY A 66 5.17 -17.36 7.79
C GLY A 66 6.01 -18.41 8.52
N GLY A 67 6.48 -18.06 9.71
CA GLY A 67 7.22 -18.96 10.59
C GLY A 67 6.78 -18.78 12.03
N ALA A 68 7.39 -19.54 12.96
CA ALA A 68 6.98 -19.60 14.37
C ALA A 68 6.81 -18.24 15.07
N ARG A 69 7.54 -17.20 14.64
CA ARG A 69 7.50 -15.83 15.20
C ARG A 69 7.13 -14.75 14.20
N ALA A 70 6.75 -15.12 12.96
CA ALA A 70 6.51 -14.16 11.89
C ALA A 70 5.27 -14.54 11.09
N ARG A 71 4.32 -13.60 10.99
CA ARG A 71 3.11 -13.80 10.18
C ARG A 71 3.44 -13.90 8.68
N PRO A 72 2.61 -14.62 7.90
CA PRO A 72 2.61 -14.59 6.45
C PRO A 72 2.74 -13.17 5.89
N ARG A 73 3.51 -13.02 4.81
CA ARG A 73 3.60 -11.77 4.04
C ARG A 73 2.66 -11.81 2.86
N SER A 74 2.18 -10.63 2.48
CA SER A 74 1.31 -10.51 1.31
C SER A 74 2.06 -10.86 0.02
N PRO A 75 1.38 -11.42 -0.99
CA PRO A 75 1.94 -11.62 -2.33
C PRO A 75 2.70 -10.42 -2.90
N ARG A 76 2.15 -9.21 -2.69
CA ARG A 76 2.77 -7.96 -3.12
C ARG A 76 4.15 -7.75 -2.50
N THR A 77 4.32 -8.12 -1.23
CA THR A 77 5.61 -8.03 -0.53
C THR A 77 6.61 -9.00 -1.13
N LEU A 78 6.20 -10.24 -1.45
CA LEU A 78 7.06 -11.23 -2.09
C LEU A 78 7.51 -10.75 -3.47
N TYR A 79 6.58 -10.29 -4.31
CA TYR A 79 6.89 -9.73 -5.64
C TYR A 79 7.87 -8.57 -5.54
N SER A 80 7.66 -7.65 -4.60
CA SER A 80 8.55 -6.50 -4.40
C SER A 80 9.93 -6.92 -3.90
N TYR A 81 10.01 -7.80 -2.89
CA TYR A 81 11.28 -8.21 -2.31
C TYR A 81 12.11 -9.01 -3.31
N PHE A 82 11.50 -10.00 -3.97
CA PHE A 82 12.19 -10.79 -4.98
C PHE A 82 12.55 -9.94 -6.19
N GLY A 83 11.63 -9.10 -6.69
CA GLY A 83 11.91 -8.21 -7.81
C GLY A 83 13.10 -7.28 -7.57
N SER A 84 13.28 -6.78 -6.34
CA SER A 84 14.44 -5.95 -5.99
C SER A 84 15.74 -6.75 -5.86
N VAL A 85 15.69 -8.00 -5.40
CA VAL A 85 16.89 -8.80 -5.11
C VAL A 85 17.33 -9.66 -6.30
N LYS A 86 16.40 -10.09 -7.17
CA LYS A 86 16.66 -10.97 -8.31
C LYS A 86 17.80 -10.49 -9.22
N PRO A 87 17.88 -9.21 -9.63
CA PRO A 87 18.99 -8.75 -10.48
C PRO A 87 20.35 -8.91 -9.80
N LEU A 88 20.41 -8.75 -8.47
CA LEU A 88 21.63 -8.93 -7.69
C LEU A 88 22.03 -10.41 -7.60
N LEU A 89 21.06 -11.31 -7.39
CA LEU A 89 21.35 -12.75 -7.39
C LEU A 89 21.86 -13.20 -8.76
N ALA A 90 21.25 -12.72 -9.84
CA ALA A 90 21.70 -13.03 -11.19
C ALA A 90 23.13 -12.47 -11.43
N HIS A 91 23.41 -11.24 -11.00
CA HIS A 91 24.74 -10.66 -11.11
C HIS A 91 25.79 -11.41 -10.28
N TRP A 92 25.54 -11.70 -9.01
CA TRP A 92 26.49 -12.45 -8.18
C TRP A 92 26.72 -13.87 -8.69
N SER A 93 25.72 -14.48 -9.33
CA SER A 93 25.86 -15.80 -9.92
C SER A 93 26.81 -15.87 -11.12
N THR A 94 27.24 -14.74 -11.68
CA THR A 94 28.31 -14.73 -12.70
C THR A 94 29.71 -14.90 -12.10
N SER A 95 29.86 -14.64 -10.80
CA SER A 95 31.15 -14.62 -10.10
C SER A 95 31.25 -15.69 -9.01
N TYR A 96 30.12 -16.18 -8.50
CA TYR A 96 30.04 -17.14 -7.41
C TYR A 96 29.09 -18.28 -7.77
N GLU A 97 29.35 -19.48 -7.24
CA GLU A 97 28.47 -20.64 -7.42
C GLU A 97 27.34 -20.66 -6.40
N HIS A 98 27.57 -20.09 -5.21
CA HIS A 98 26.65 -20.14 -4.09
C HIS A 98 26.40 -18.79 -3.41
N LEU A 99 25.17 -18.61 -2.90
CA LEU A 99 24.81 -17.42 -2.13
C LEU A 99 25.70 -17.19 -0.87
N ARG A 100 26.29 -18.26 -0.33
CA ARG A 100 27.17 -18.20 0.87
C ARG A 100 28.50 -17.48 0.63
N GLU A 101 28.89 -17.30 -0.62
CA GLU A 101 30.13 -16.64 -1.00
C GLU A 101 29.98 -15.11 -1.06
N VAL A 102 28.75 -14.62 -1.11
CA VAL A 102 28.46 -13.18 -1.14
C VAL A 102 28.92 -12.51 0.15
N THR A 103 29.81 -11.54 0.01
CA THR A 103 30.43 -10.82 1.13
C THR A 103 29.70 -9.52 1.45
N ARG A 104 30.10 -8.88 2.55
CA ARG A 104 29.61 -7.53 2.89
C ARG A 104 30.01 -6.49 1.83
N ALA A 105 31.21 -6.62 1.26
CA ALA A 105 31.69 -5.70 0.23
C ALA A 105 30.81 -5.76 -1.02
N ASP A 106 30.36 -6.96 -1.41
CA ASP A 106 29.47 -7.17 -2.56
C ASP A 106 28.09 -6.54 -2.32
N VAL A 107 27.56 -6.70 -1.10
CA VAL A 107 26.30 -6.06 -0.70
C VAL A 107 26.43 -4.53 -0.71
N ASP A 108 27.51 -3.99 -0.15
CA ASP A 108 27.74 -2.55 -0.14
C ASP A 108 27.91 -2.01 -1.56
N ALA A 109 28.61 -2.72 -2.45
CA ALA A 109 28.73 -2.40 -3.87
C ALA A 109 27.37 -2.40 -4.59
N ALA A 110 26.56 -3.43 -4.37
CA ALA A 110 25.22 -3.53 -4.94
C ALA A 110 24.27 -2.42 -4.47
N LEU A 111 24.47 -1.87 -3.27
CA LEU A 111 23.65 -0.79 -2.72
C LEU A 111 24.05 0.60 -3.23
N ARG A 112 25.29 0.81 -3.73
CA ARG A 112 25.79 2.15 -4.14
C ARG A 112 24.90 2.87 -5.16
N PRO A 113 24.35 2.22 -6.20
CA PRO A 113 23.55 2.91 -7.21
C PRO A 113 22.19 3.39 -6.71
N PHE A 114 21.71 2.85 -5.58
CA PHE A 114 20.37 3.12 -5.08
C PHE A 114 20.38 4.20 -4.00
N GLN A 115 19.39 5.09 -4.07
CA GLN A 115 19.15 6.13 -3.08
C GLN A 115 17.70 6.10 -2.55
N GLY A 116 17.48 6.80 -1.44
CA GLY A 116 16.16 6.99 -0.84
C GLY A 116 15.36 5.69 -0.67
N ASN A 117 14.11 5.71 -1.14
CA ASN A 117 13.16 4.61 -0.92
C ASN A 117 13.59 3.31 -1.61
N GLN A 118 14.28 3.41 -2.75
CA GLN A 118 14.78 2.23 -3.46
C GLN A 118 15.85 1.52 -2.63
N ARG A 119 16.84 2.28 -2.11
CA ARG A 119 17.88 1.76 -1.23
C ARG A 119 17.30 1.15 0.04
N HIS A 120 16.37 1.85 0.69
CA HIS A 120 15.71 1.39 1.92
C HIS A 120 14.95 0.07 1.72
N ASN A 121 14.18 -0.04 0.62
CA ASN A 121 13.44 -1.26 0.32
C ASN A 121 14.37 -2.41 -0.05
N LEU A 122 15.45 -2.14 -0.79
CA LEU A 122 16.45 -3.14 -1.13
C LEU A 122 17.19 -3.66 0.12
N ILE A 123 17.60 -2.78 1.03
CA ILE A 123 18.19 -3.17 2.33
C ILE A 123 17.24 -4.07 3.12
N LYS A 124 15.94 -3.74 3.16
CA LYS A 124 14.94 -4.60 3.83
C LYS A 124 14.83 -5.97 3.18
N ALA A 125 14.79 -6.03 1.86
CA ALA A 125 14.69 -7.30 1.12
C ALA A 125 15.95 -8.16 1.32
N LEU A 126 17.15 -7.58 1.20
CA LEU A 126 18.42 -8.27 1.43
C LEU A 126 18.55 -8.76 2.88
N ARG A 127 18.20 -7.92 3.86
CA ARG A 127 18.19 -8.35 5.29
C ARG A 127 17.21 -9.49 5.52
N SER A 128 16.07 -9.48 4.84
CA SER A 128 15.08 -10.57 4.91
C SER A 128 15.68 -11.88 4.38
N LEU A 129 16.30 -11.85 3.19
CA LEU A 129 16.93 -13.00 2.56
C LEU A 129 18.10 -13.55 3.40
N PHE A 130 19.10 -12.73 3.72
CA PHE A 130 20.30 -13.23 4.40
C PHE A 130 20.06 -13.58 5.87
N ARG A 131 19.09 -12.95 6.55
CA ARG A 131 18.66 -13.41 7.88
C ARG A 131 18.00 -14.77 7.80
N HIS A 132 17.14 -14.99 6.79
CA HIS A 132 16.53 -16.30 6.55
C HIS A 132 17.60 -17.35 6.24
N ALA A 133 18.50 -17.05 5.30
CA ALA A 133 19.56 -17.97 4.91
C ALA A 133 20.47 -18.32 6.10
N LYS A 134 20.86 -17.32 6.92
CA LYS A 134 21.68 -17.57 8.12
C LYS A 134 20.93 -18.40 9.17
N LYS A 135 19.63 -18.14 9.37
CA LYS A 135 18.80 -18.88 10.33
C LYS A 135 18.67 -20.36 9.96
N ASN A 136 18.63 -20.68 8.67
CA ASN A 136 18.48 -22.05 8.17
C ASN A 136 19.81 -22.67 7.73
N ALA A 137 20.94 -22.14 8.22
CA ALA A 137 22.30 -22.62 7.93
C ALA A 137 22.68 -22.70 6.43
N LEU A 138 22.00 -21.92 5.57
CA LEU A 138 22.31 -21.84 4.13
C LEU A 138 23.52 -20.92 3.85
N VAL A 139 23.84 -20.02 4.78
CA VAL A 139 25.04 -19.18 4.73
C VAL A 139 25.75 -19.16 6.09
N PHE A 140 27.08 -19.08 6.08
CA PHE A 140 27.91 -19.06 7.28
C PHE A 140 27.89 -17.70 7.99
N SER A 141 27.93 -16.61 7.24
CA SER A 141 27.88 -15.25 7.77
C SER A 141 26.70 -14.49 7.15
N ASN A 142 26.19 -13.48 7.86
CA ASN A 142 25.17 -12.61 7.31
C ASN A 142 25.85 -11.32 6.80
N PRO A 143 26.04 -11.14 5.48
CA PRO A 143 26.70 -9.96 4.91
C PRO A 143 25.90 -8.67 5.13
N THR A 144 24.61 -8.78 5.51
CA THR A 144 23.75 -7.63 5.84
C THR A 144 23.76 -7.25 7.32
N ALA A 145 24.56 -7.93 8.14
CA ALA A 145 24.69 -7.61 9.56
C ALA A 145 25.25 -6.19 9.74
N GLY A 146 24.57 -5.38 10.54
CA GLY A 146 24.95 -3.99 10.78
C GLY A 146 24.55 -2.99 9.70
N LEU A 147 23.91 -3.42 8.60
CA LEU A 147 23.36 -2.47 7.62
C LEU A 147 22.25 -1.62 8.24
N LYS A 148 22.49 -0.31 8.28
CA LYS A 148 21.52 0.68 8.72
C LYS A 148 20.65 1.08 7.55
N SER A 149 19.34 0.94 7.73
CA SER A 149 18.35 1.52 6.82
C SER A 149 17.91 2.81 7.47
N GLN A 150 18.41 3.96 6.99
CA GLN A 150 17.86 5.22 7.44
C GLN A 150 16.43 5.36 6.90
N PRO A 151 15.46 5.78 7.73
CA PRO A 151 14.18 6.23 7.20
C PRO A 151 14.45 7.28 6.15
N VAL A 152 13.80 7.16 4.99
CA VAL A 152 13.78 8.28 4.04
C VAL A 152 12.90 9.33 4.70
N ASP A 153 13.51 10.36 5.25
CA ASP A 153 12.78 11.58 5.59
C ASP A 153 12.24 12.12 4.27
N GLN A 154 10.92 11.97 4.14
CA GLN A 154 10.18 12.79 3.21
C GLN A 154 10.14 14.13 3.92
N ASP A 155 10.60 15.18 3.25
CA ASP A 155 10.42 16.54 3.73
C ASP A 155 8.91 16.77 3.87
N LEU A 156 8.42 16.57 5.10
CA LEU A 156 7.03 16.71 5.46
C LEU A 156 6.81 18.18 5.71
N LEU A 157 6.66 18.93 4.61
CA LEU A 157 6.28 20.33 4.63
C LEU A 157 4.76 20.45 4.45
N PRO A 158 4.12 21.41 5.13
CA PRO A 158 2.74 21.77 4.84
C PRO A 158 2.56 22.09 3.34
N ILE A 159 1.43 21.66 2.78
CA ILE A 159 1.01 22.04 1.43
C ILE A 159 0.76 23.55 1.41
N THR A 160 1.21 24.22 0.35
CA THR A 160 1.05 25.69 0.24
C THR A 160 -0.38 26.07 -0.16
N ASP A 161 -0.79 27.31 0.10
CA ASP A 161 -2.12 27.80 -0.30
C ASP A 161 -2.36 27.72 -1.82
N ASP A 162 -1.30 27.90 -2.64
CA ASP A 162 -1.37 27.71 -4.09
C ASP A 162 -1.66 26.26 -4.47
N GLU A 163 -1.04 25.33 -3.74
CA GLU A 163 -1.26 23.90 -3.93
C GLU A 163 -2.65 23.47 -3.45
N VAL A 164 -3.16 24.05 -2.36
CA VAL A 164 -4.55 23.85 -1.91
C VAL A 164 -5.53 24.31 -2.99
N ARG A 165 -5.38 25.54 -3.50
CA ARG A 165 -6.20 26.05 -4.62
C ARG A 165 -6.13 25.15 -5.85
N SER A 166 -4.94 24.64 -6.16
CA SER A 166 -4.76 23.70 -7.26
C SER A 166 -5.54 22.41 -7.00
N ILE A 167 -5.44 21.81 -5.81
CA ILE A 167 -6.18 20.58 -5.45
C ILE A 167 -7.70 20.79 -5.59
N GLU A 168 -8.23 21.93 -5.15
CA GLU A 168 -9.65 22.27 -5.25
C GLU A 168 -10.11 22.41 -6.71
N GLN A 169 -9.34 23.12 -7.54
CA GLN A 169 -9.66 23.30 -8.96
C GLN A 169 -9.59 21.99 -9.75
N LEU A 170 -8.65 21.11 -9.38
CA LEU A 170 -8.42 19.83 -10.05
C LEU A 170 -9.47 18.78 -9.72
N ALA A 171 -10.12 18.86 -8.56
CA ALA A 171 -11.22 17.98 -8.18
C ALA A 171 -12.51 18.41 -8.90
N SER A 172 -12.52 18.31 -10.23
CA SER A 172 -13.64 18.75 -11.07
C SER A 172 -14.77 17.73 -11.10
N GLU A 173 -14.43 16.43 -11.13
CA GLU A 173 -15.40 15.33 -11.18
C GLU A 173 -15.90 14.94 -9.77
N PRO A 174 -17.18 14.51 -9.63
CA PRO A 174 -17.74 14.10 -8.33
C PRO A 174 -16.93 13.03 -7.60
N LEU A 175 -16.34 12.09 -8.34
CA LEU A 175 -15.49 11.03 -7.77
C LEU A 175 -14.19 11.59 -7.18
N GLU A 176 -13.55 12.51 -7.90
CA GLU A 176 -12.29 13.14 -7.49
C GLU A 176 -12.49 13.97 -6.23
N ARG A 177 -13.57 14.77 -6.21
CA ARG A 177 -13.98 15.54 -5.02
C ARG A 177 -14.12 14.66 -3.79
N LEU A 178 -14.76 13.49 -3.94
CA LEU A 178 -14.90 12.55 -2.83
C LEU A 178 -13.55 12.00 -2.36
N VAL A 179 -12.67 11.60 -3.30
CA VAL A 179 -11.34 11.07 -2.97
C VAL A 179 -10.50 12.12 -2.25
N VAL A 180 -10.53 13.36 -2.73
CA VAL A 180 -9.85 14.50 -2.10
C VAL A 180 -10.43 14.78 -0.73
N ALA A 181 -11.75 14.92 -0.59
CA ALA A 181 -12.39 15.20 0.70
C ALA A 181 -12.06 14.15 1.77
N LEU A 182 -12.14 12.86 1.42
CA LEU A 182 -11.74 11.76 2.31
C LEU A 182 -10.25 11.82 2.71
N SER A 183 -9.40 12.34 1.83
CA SER A 183 -7.97 12.49 2.10
C SER A 183 -7.68 13.74 2.93
N VAL A 184 -8.34 14.85 2.64
CA VAL A 184 -8.18 16.15 3.30
C VAL A 184 -8.77 16.13 4.70
N GLU A 185 -9.97 15.61 4.94
CA GLU A 185 -10.56 15.66 6.30
C GLU A 185 -10.09 14.49 7.17
N HIS A 186 -10.03 13.29 6.59
CA HIS A 186 -9.82 12.04 7.34
C HIS A 186 -8.43 11.41 7.14
N ALA A 187 -7.54 12.10 6.41
CA ALA A 187 -6.22 11.60 6.06
C ALA A 187 -6.26 10.22 5.37
N CYS A 188 -7.30 9.85 4.62
CA CYS A 188 -7.45 8.49 4.13
C CYS A 188 -6.34 8.03 3.18
N ARG A 189 -5.95 6.74 3.25
CA ARG A 189 -5.10 6.12 2.22
C ARG A 189 -5.95 5.61 1.07
N THR A 190 -5.38 5.57 -0.14
CA THR A 190 -5.99 4.93 -1.33
C THR A 190 -6.61 3.56 -1.04
N ALA A 191 -5.95 2.74 -0.21
CA ALA A 191 -6.43 1.40 0.15
C ALA A 191 -7.70 1.39 1.01
N VAL A 192 -7.91 2.44 1.82
CA VAL A 192 -9.11 2.61 2.65
C VAL A 192 -10.24 3.17 1.78
N ILE A 193 -9.97 4.25 1.05
CA ILE A 193 -10.94 4.91 0.16
C ILE A 193 -11.58 3.88 -0.80
N ARG A 194 -10.76 3.08 -1.49
CA ARG A 194 -11.27 2.10 -2.47
C ARG A 194 -12.12 0.98 -1.86
N LYS A 195 -11.97 0.71 -0.56
CA LYS A 195 -12.63 -0.40 0.14
C LYS A 195 -13.85 0.05 0.93
N LEU A 196 -14.12 1.36 0.99
CA LEU A 196 -15.28 1.91 1.67
C LEU A 196 -16.56 1.33 1.06
N VAL A 197 -17.42 0.76 1.89
CA VAL A 197 -18.74 0.24 1.49
C VAL A 197 -19.85 1.16 1.99
N LEU A 198 -21.04 1.05 1.39
CA LEU A 198 -22.19 1.86 1.77
C LEU A 198 -22.54 1.69 3.26
N ASP A 199 -22.37 0.48 3.80
CA ASP A 199 -22.66 0.15 5.21
C ASP A 199 -21.69 0.83 6.19
N ASP A 200 -20.54 1.35 5.72
CA ASP A 200 -19.59 2.10 6.55
C ASP A 200 -20.02 3.56 6.77
N ILE A 201 -21.05 4.03 6.05
CA ILE A 201 -21.49 5.43 6.05
C ILE A 201 -22.84 5.55 6.75
N ASP A 202 -22.88 6.39 7.77
CA ASP A 202 -24.10 6.82 8.44
C ASP A 202 -24.27 8.32 8.20
N LEU A 203 -24.87 8.67 7.05
CA LEU A 203 -25.11 10.05 6.65
C LEU A 203 -25.99 10.81 7.66
N PRO A 204 -27.12 10.26 8.15
CA PRO A 204 -27.97 10.97 9.12
C PRO A 204 -27.25 11.36 10.40
N ASN A 205 -26.42 10.46 10.95
CA ASN A 205 -25.68 10.74 12.19
C ASN A 205 -24.31 11.37 11.95
N ARG A 206 -23.97 11.72 10.69
CA ARG A 206 -22.66 12.24 10.29
C ARG A 206 -21.51 11.39 10.83
N ARG A 207 -21.56 10.08 10.58
CA ARG A 207 -20.49 9.15 10.95
C ARG A 207 -19.98 8.37 9.75
N ILE A 208 -18.71 8.01 9.82
CA ILE A 208 -18.05 7.18 8.82
C ILE A 208 -17.08 6.22 9.50
N THR A 209 -17.06 4.97 9.04
CA THR A 209 -16.12 3.95 9.50
C THR A 209 -15.02 3.74 8.46
N LEU A 210 -13.79 4.14 8.80
CA LEU A 210 -12.66 4.11 7.91
C LEU A 210 -11.65 3.06 8.38
N ALA A 211 -11.54 1.95 7.64
CA ALA A 211 -10.69 0.81 8.01
C ALA A 211 -10.97 0.28 9.44
N GLY A 212 -12.24 0.25 9.84
CA GLY A 212 -12.68 -0.16 11.18
C GLY A 212 -12.62 0.94 12.23
N HIS A 213 -12.17 2.15 11.87
CA HIS A 213 -12.10 3.30 12.77
C HIS A 213 -13.29 4.22 12.56
N ASN A 214 -14.15 4.36 13.56
CA ASN A 214 -15.34 5.22 13.49
C ASN A 214 -14.95 6.68 13.77
N GLN A 215 -15.34 7.59 12.88
CA GLN A 215 -15.05 9.03 12.98
C GLN A 215 -16.32 9.84 12.68
N ARG A 216 -16.37 11.08 13.17
CA ARG A 216 -17.36 12.04 12.70
C ARG A 216 -17.05 12.41 11.26
N LEU A 217 -18.08 12.53 10.44
CA LEU A 217 -17.99 12.93 9.05
C LEU A 217 -17.89 14.45 8.96
N GLY A 218 -16.81 14.95 8.37
CA GLY A 218 -16.62 16.39 8.14
C GLY A 218 -17.57 16.94 7.06
N GLU A 219 -17.74 18.26 7.02
CA GLU A 219 -18.70 18.89 6.12
C GLU A 219 -18.30 18.75 4.65
N LEU A 220 -17.01 18.84 4.33
CA LEU A 220 -16.52 18.68 2.96
C LEU A 220 -16.78 17.26 2.47
N THR A 221 -16.44 16.24 3.28
CA THR A 221 -16.68 14.84 2.93
C THR A 221 -18.17 14.53 2.86
N HIS A 222 -18.98 15.09 3.77
CA HIS A 222 -20.43 14.91 3.74
C HIS A 222 -21.06 15.44 2.43
N ARG A 223 -20.70 16.66 2.02
CA ARG A 223 -21.18 17.22 0.74
C ARG A 223 -20.70 16.43 -0.47
N ALA A 224 -19.43 16.04 -0.48
CA ALA A 224 -18.86 15.24 -1.57
C ALA A 224 -19.49 13.85 -1.66
N LEU A 225 -19.79 13.22 -0.51
CA LEU A 225 -20.49 11.94 -0.44
C LEU A 225 -21.90 12.04 -0.99
N ASN A 226 -22.70 13.02 -0.58
CA ASN A 226 -24.06 13.18 -1.09
C ASN A 226 -24.06 13.35 -2.62
N THR A 227 -23.24 14.28 -3.12
CA THR A 227 -23.08 14.52 -4.57
C THR A 227 -22.68 13.25 -5.33
N TRP A 228 -21.71 12.50 -4.80
CA TRP A 228 -21.24 11.26 -5.41
C TRP A 228 -22.29 10.15 -5.37
N LEU A 229 -23.00 9.99 -4.25
CA LEU A 229 -23.98 8.93 -4.06
C LEU A 229 -25.21 9.14 -4.95
N ASP A 230 -25.62 10.39 -5.17
CA ASP A 230 -26.69 10.72 -6.11
C ASP A 230 -26.25 10.41 -7.55
N HIS A 231 -25.08 10.90 -7.97
CA HIS A 231 -24.52 10.56 -9.29
C HIS A 231 -24.37 9.03 -9.49
N ARG A 232 -23.93 8.31 -8.45
CA ARG A 232 -23.81 6.85 -8.46
C ARG A 232 -25.17 6.17 -8.64
N ARG A 233 -26.20 6.65 -7.95
CA ARG A 233 -27.58 6.13 -8.04
C ARG A 233 -28.16 6.34 -9.44
N ASP A 234 -27.93 7.51 -10.03
CA ASP A 234 -28.44 7.85 -11.37
C ASP A 234 -27.73 7.05 -12.47
N ARG A 235 -26.39 6.91 -12.38
CA ARG A 235 -25.61 6.21 -13.41
C ARG A 235 -25.72 4.70 -13.32
N TRP A 236 -25.86 4.14 -12.12
CA TRP A 236 -25.88 2.70 -11.89
C TRP A 236 -26.98 2.28 -10.88
N PRO A 237 -28.26 2.47 -11.21
CA PRO A 237 -29.37 2.22 -10.27
C PRO A 237 -29.48 0.77 -9.81
N HIS A 238 -29.05 -0.18 -10.63
CA HIS A 238 -29.14 -1.63 -10.36
C HIS A 238 -27.78 -2.28 -10.12
N THR A 239 -26.78 -1.51 -9.67
CA THR A 239 -25.46 -2.09 -9.37
C THR A 239 -25.54 -3.04 -8.16
N PRO A 240 -25.00 -4.27 -8.26
CA PRO A 240 -24.83 -5.14 -7.10
C PRO A 240 -23.63 -4.75 -6.23
N ASN A 241 -22.82 -3.76 -6.65
CA ASN A 241 -21.57 -3.42 -5.99
C ASN A 241 -21.82 -2.53 -4.77
N ARG A 242 -21.56 -3.03 -3.56
CA ARG A 242 -21.71 -2.27 -2.31
C ARG A 242 -20.61 -1.25 -2.04
N HIS A 243 -19.55 -1.21 -2.84
CA HIS A 243 -18.50 -0.22 -2.67
C HIS A 243 -19.02 1.18 -3.04
N VAL A 244 -18.59 2.17 -2.26
CA VAL A 244 -18.95 3.57 -2.46
C VAL A 244 -18.39 4.05 -3.79
N LEU A 245 -17.09 3.85 -4.02
CA LEU A 245 -16.45 4.21 -5.28
C LEU A 245 -16.74 3.15 -6.34
N LEU A 246 -17.21 3.61 -7.50
CA LEU A 246 -17.50 2.80 -8.68
C LEU A 246 -16.91 3.43 -9.93
N THR A 247 -16.67 2.57 -10.91
CA THR A 247 -16.36 2.91 -12.29
C THR A 247 -17.25 2.07 -13.19
N THR A 248 -17.37 2.43 -14.46
CA THR A 248 -18.13 1.64 -15.45
C THR A 248 -17.70 0.16 -15.47
N LYS A 249 -16.42 -0.12 -15.22
CA LYS A 249 -15.88 -1.50 -15.17
C LYS A 249 -16.23 -2.27 -13.90
N THR A 250 -16.42 -1.57 -12.78
CA THR A 250 -16.67 -2.18 -11.45
C THR A 250 -18.13 -2.14 -11.04
N ALA A 251 -18.96 -1.31 -11.67
CA ALA A 251 -20.40 -1.22 -11.41
C ALA A 251 -21.14 -2.55 -11.65
N LEU A 252 -20.63 -3.43 -12.51
CA LEU A 252 -21.21 -4.74 -12.79
C LEU A 252 -20.56 -5.89 -12.00
N ARG A 253 -19.72 -5.56 -11.01
CA ARG A 253 -18.96 -6.52 -10.18
C ARG A 253 -19.30 -6.32 -8.70
N THR A 254 -18.71 -7.14 -7.84
CA THR A 254 -18.78 -6.99 -6.37
C THR A 254 -17.45 -6.54 -5.77
N THR A 255 -16.45 -6.27 -6.61
CA THR A 255 -15.08 -5.94 -6.19
C THR A 255 -14.85 -4.42 -6.14
N PRO A 256 -13.94 -3.94 -5.26
CA PRO A 256 -13.58 -2.52 -5.19
C PRO A 256 -12.87 -2.05 -6.46
N VAL A 257 -12.99 -0.74 -6.76
CA VAL A 257 -12.18 -0.06 -7.80
C VAL A 257 -10.69 -0.32 -7.61
N SER A 258 -9.91 -0.40 -8.69
CA SER A 258 -8.47 -0.70 -8.58
C SER A 258 -7.69 0.42 -7.89
N GLN A 259 -6.57 0.11 -7.22
CA GLN A 259 -5.70 1.16 -6.65
C GLN A 259 -5.20 2.12 -7.74
N LYS A 260 -4.88 1.60 -8.92
CA LYS A 260 -4.42 2.41 -10.05
C LYS A 260 -5.49 3.42 -10.48
N SER A 261 -6.76 3.01 -10.53
CA SER A 261 -7.87 3.91 -10.91
C SER A 261 -8.03 5.07 -9.94
N VAL A 262 -7.92 4.83 -8.64
CA VAL A 262 -8.02 5.90 -7.61
C VAL A 262 -6.79 6.80 -7.59
N LYS A 263 -5.61 6.28 -7.95
CA LYS A 263 -4.41 7.11 -8.08
C LYS A 263 -4.42 7.95 -9.34
N GLN A 264 -4.86 7.38 -10.47
CA GLN A 264 -4.92 8.06 -11.76
C GLN A 264 -5.83 9.28 -11.74
N SER A 265 -6.94 9.22 -11.00
CA SER A 265 -7.85 10.37 -10.86
C SER A 265 -7.22 11.60 -10.19
N LEU A 266 -6.02 11.47 -9.59
CA LEU A 266 -5.31 12.60 -8.97
C LEU A 266 -3.88 12.78 -9.52
N SER A 267 -3.24 11.71 -9.99
CA SER A 267 -1.83 11.75 -10.40
C SER A 267 -1.57 12.52 -11.68
N ASP A 268 -2.55 12.59 -12.59
CA ASP A 268 -2.42 13.35 -13.84
C ASP A 268 -2.28 14.86 -13.56
N ASN A 269 -2.58 15.28 -12.32
CA ASN A 269 -2.63 16.66 -11.89
C ASN A 269 -1.54 17.02 -10.85
N GLY A 270 -0.48 16.20 -10.72
CA GLY A 270 0.70 16.51 -9.90
C GLY A 270 0.58 16.26 -8.39
N PHE A 271 -0.61 15.91 -7.89
CA PHE A 271 -0.83 15.59 -6.47
C PHE A 271 -0.99 14.09 -6.22
N THR A 272 -0.55 13.65 -5.04
CA THR A 272 -0.76 12.25 -4.60
C THR A 272 -1.61 12.22 -3.34
N ILE A 273 -2.47 11.21 -3.23
CA ILE A 273 -3.26 10.93 -2.01
C ILE A 273 -2.34 10.81 -0.80
N GLU A 274 -1.16 10.22 -0.98
CA GLU A 274 -0.17 10.10 0.08
C GLU A 274 0.36 11.45 0.56
N ARG A 275 0.52 12.44 -0.33
CA ARG A 275 0.92 13.81 0.03
C ARG A 275 -0.18 14.55 0.80
N ILE A 276 -1.42 14.54 0.29
CA ILE A 276 -2.58 15.15 0.96
C ILE A 276 -2.80 14.52 2.34
N ARG A 277 -2.68 13.19 2.43
CA ARG A 277 -2.75 12.48 3.70
C ARG A 277 -1.65 12.95 4.67
N ALA A 278 -0.42 13.10 4.20
CA ALA A 278 0.69 13.49 5.04
C ALA A 278 0.50 14.91 5.58
N ASP A 279 0.07 15.82 4.71
CA ASP A 279 -0.30 17.19 5.04
C ASP A 279 -1.40 17.26 6.10
N ARG A 280 -2.52 16.55 5.90
CA ARG A 280 -3.61 16.56 6.90
C ARG A 280 -3.15 16.10 8.29
N ILE A 281 -2.32 15.06 8.37
CA ILE A 281 -1.81 14.55 9.65
C ILE A 281 -0.86 15.57 10.28
N LEU A 282 -0.02 16.22 9.49
CA LEU A 282 0.89 17.26 9.95
C LEU A 282 0.11 18.49 10.44
N HIS A 283 -0.89 18.94 9.68
CA HIS A 283 -1.75 20.06 10.04
C HIS A 283 -2.47 19.83 11.38
N GLU A 284 -2.97 18.61 11.64
CA GLU A 284 -3.54 18.26 12.95
C GLU A 284 -2.51 18.39 14.07
N ALA A 285 -1.27 17.95 13.83
CA ALA A 285 -0.19 18.04 14.82
C ALA A 285 0.23 19.48 15.10
N LEU A 286 0.19 20.36 14.08
CA LEU A 286 0.48 21.78 14.22
C LEU A 286 -0.64 22.55 14.94
N THR A 287 -1.91 22.18 14.71
CA THR A 287 -3.08 22.91 15.23
C THR A 287 -3.54 22.43 16.60
N ALA A 288 -3.58 21.11 16.85
CA ALA A 288 -3.99 20.53 18.13
C ALA A 288 -2.80 20.33 19.10
N GLY A 289 -1.58 20.57 18.63
CA GLY A 289 -0.35 20.31 19.35
C GLY A 289 0.27 18.93 19.01
N PRO A 290 1.60 18.79 19.16
CA PRO A 290 2.33 17.59 18.73
C PRO A 290 2.18 16.42 19.71
N ASP A 291 0.96 15.89 19.90
CA ASP A 291 0.71 14.69 20.71
C ASP A 291 0.54 13.41 19.86
N PRO A 292 1.44 12.41 19.99
CA PRO A 292 1.34 11.16 19.24
C PRO A 292 0.09 10.33 19.58
N LEU A 293 -0.44 10.44 20.80
CA LEU A 293 -1.64 9.71 21.22
C LEU A 293 -2.87 10.30 20.54
N HIS A 294 -3.02 11.62 20.55
CA HIS A 294 -4.04 12.35 19.80
C HIS A 294 -4.06 11.94 18.32
N LEU A 295 -2.93 12.01 17.60
CA LEU A 295 -2.90 11.64 16.18
C LEU A 295 -3.25 10.16 15.94
N SER A 296 -2.86 9.27 16.86
CA SER A 296 -3.20 7.85 16.77
C SER A 296 -4.71 7.62 16.93
N LEU A 297 -5.35 8.34 17.84
CA LEU A 297 -6.79 8.29 18.10
C LEU A 297 -7.62 8.96 16.98
N VAL A 298 -7.16 10.07 16.43
CA VAL A 298 -7.90 10.78 15.37
C VAL A 298 -7.85 10.01 14.05
N PHE A 299 -6.66 9.55 13.64
CA PHE A 299 -6.44 8.98 12.30
C PHE A 299 -6.33 7.46 12.26
N GLY A 300 -6.42 6.77 13.40
CA GLY A 300 -6.24 5.32 13.48
C GLY A 300 -4.84 4.86 13.01
N ILE A 301 -3.81 5.68 13.24
CA ILE A 301 -2.42 5.38 12.85
C ILE A 301 -1.64 4.72 13.99
N SER A 302 -0.60 3.97 13.64
CA SER A 302 0.29 3.42 14.67
C SER A 302 1.04 4.53 15.40
N HIS A 303 1.28 4.33 16.69
CA HIS A 303 2.05 5.24 17.54
C HIS A 303 3.40 5.65 16.91
N ASN A 304 4.15 4.70 16.33
CA ASN A 304 5.42 5.02 15.65
C ASN A 304 5.27 5.95 14.45
N THR A 305 4.14 5.86 13.72
CA THR A 305 3.85 6.79 12.63
C THR A 305 3.45 8.15 13.19
N ALA A 306 2.58 8.20 14.20
CA ALA A 306 2.18 9.43 14.86
C ALA A 306 3.38 10.20 15.40
N ARG A 307 4.27 9.51 16.13
CA ARG A 307 5.48 10.08 16.71
C ARG A 307 6.42 10.70 15.67
N ARG A 308 6.39 10.19 14.43
CA ARG A 308 7.18 10.79 13.34
C ARG A 308 6.61 12.15 12.92
N TYR A 309 5.29 12.27 12.80
CA TYR A 309 4.65 13.54 12.44
C TYR A 309 4.79 14.57 13.56
N THR A 310 4.65 14.16 14.83
CA THR A 310 4.84 15.08 15.96
C THR A 310 6.26 15.60 16.05
N THR A 311 7.28 14.76 15.85
CA THR A 311 8.68 15.23 15.81
C THR A 311 8.93 16.24 14.68
N VAL A 312 8.24 16.13 13.55
CA VAL A 312 8.32 17.14 12.49
C VAL A 312 7.60 18.42 12.90
N ALA A 313 6.39 18.32 13.45
CA ALA A 313 5.64 19.48 13.94
C ALA A 313 6.39 20.24 15.04
N GLU A 314 7.01 19.53 16.00
CA GLU A 314 7.86 20.13 17.05
C GLU A 314 9.01 20.94 16.46
N ARG A 315 9.67 20.44 15.41
CA ARG A 315 10.73 21.17 14.72
C ARG A 315 10.20 22.42 14.02
N LEU A 316 9.13 22.29 13.24
CA LEU A 316 8.53 23.42 12.53
C LEU A 316 8.07 24.53 13.48
N LEU A 317 7.42 24.16 14.59
CA LEU A 317 7.00 25.13 15.62
C LEU A 317 8.19 25.79 16.32
N SER A 318 9.31 25.07 16.48
CA SER A 318 10.53 25.62 17.05
C SER A 318 11.21 26.57 16.07
N ASP A 319 11.30 26.20 14.80
CA ASP A 319 11.86 27.03 13.72
C ASP A 319 11.06 28.32 13.53
N GLU A 320 9.72 28.29 13.67
CA GLU A 320 8.85 29.49 13.65
C GLU A 320 9.12 30.43 14.82
N LEU A 321 9.43 29.91 16.01
CA LEU A 321 9.78 30.72 17.19
C LEU A 321 11.18 31.34 17.10
N GLU A 322 12.08 30.74 16.32
CA GLU A 322 13.45 31.21 16.11
C GLU A 322 13.58 32.25 14.97
N GLN A 323 12.54 32.44 14.15
CA GLN A 323 12.52 33.49 13.13
C GLN A 323 12.34 34.88 13.79
N PRO A 324 13.26 35.84 13.57
CA PRO A 324 13.08 37.19 14.08
C PRO A 324 11.84 37.81 13.43
N VAL A 325 10.94 38.34 14.25
CA VAL A 325 9.82 39.17 13.79
C VAL A 325 10.41 40.34 13.01
N GLU A 326 10.28 40.34 11.69
CA GLU A 326 10.68 41.48 10.88
C GLU A 326 9.83 42.70 11.31
N PRO A 327 10.47 43.87 11.57
CA PRO A 327 9.85 45.03 12.21
C PRO A 327 8.85 45.78 11.33
#